data_AF-A0A2D6D787-F1
#
_entry.id   AF-A0A2D6D787-F1
#
_cell.length_a   1.000
_cell.length_b   1.000
_cell.length_c   1.000
_cell.angle_alpha   90.00
_cell.angle_beta   90.00
_cell.angle_gamma   90.00
#
_symmetry.space_group_name_H-M   'P 1'
#
loop_
_entity.id
_entity.type
_entity.pdbx_description
1 polymer ?
#
loop_
_entity_poly.entity_id
_entity_poly.type
_entity_poly.pdbx_seq_one_letter_code
_entity_poly.pdbx_strand_id
1 'polypeptide(L)'
;MSYITFFHNSGEYREFFSSKENDRPCFYWFGDSYHCHLGWDNRDDYFYLFVKNPKEDKIPFRARYDELDFSGLYKNFLDYKIAREEIYKGQKFYAEPSILMSFARVEPDIISKYLKESQEYEILKPGSHKGLKFKVSDEDGRLIPFNQIEVILDIVPQIKNSYPFIEPKKEQGHYIYEDWIPMVTDKNGVWL
;
A
#
# COMPACT_ATOMS: atom_id res chain seq x y z
N MET A 1 -12.03 -12.57 9.34
CA MET A 1 -10.79 -12.67 8.56
C MET A 1 -10.46 -11.27 8.11
N SER A 2 -9.28 -10.79 8.46
CA SER A 2 -8.97 -9.36 8.34
C SER A 2 -7.90 -9.16 7.28
N TYR A 3 -8.19 -8.35 6.27
CA TYR A 3 -7.26 -8.08 5.16
C TYR A 3 -6.42 -6.84 5.45
N ILE A 4 -5.24 -6.77 4.87
CA ILE A 4 -4.38 -5.58 4.86
C ILE A 4 -4.14 -5.11 3.42
N THR A 5 -4.34 -3.82 3.20
CA THR A 5 -4.06 -3.15 1.93
C THR A 5 -2.70 -2.48 1.96
N PHE A 6 -1.90 -2.75 0.96
CA PHE A 6 -0.63 -2.08 0.71
C PHE A 6 -0.40 -1.97 -0.79
N PHE A 7 0.52 -1.12 -1.20
CA PHE A 7 0.80 -0.86 -2.61
C PHE A 7 2.27 -0.63 -2.88
N HIS A 8 2.63 -0.67 -4.15
CA HIS A 8 3.96 -0.34 -4.64
C HIS A 8 3.85 0.39 -5.97
N ASN A 9 4.83 1.23 -6.28
CA ASN A 9 4.94 1.94 -7.55
C ASN A 9 6.30 1.63 -8.16
N SER A 10 6.38 1.43 -9.47
CA SER A 10 7.64 1.11 -10.14
C SER A 10 7.64 1.57 -11.60
N GLY A 11 8.81 1.97 -12.10
CA GLY A 11 9.03 2.16 -13.54
C GLY A 11 9.05 0.85 -14.35
N GLU A 12 9.10 -0.31 -13.69
CA GLU A 12 9.18 -1.61 -14.34
C GLU A 12 7.91 -2.44 -14.12
N TYR A 13 7.51 -3.22 -15.12
CA TYR A 13 6.46 -4.22 -15.01
C TYR A 13 6.95 -5.45 -14.22
N ARG A 14 6.20 -5.87 -13.20
CA ARG A 14 6.52 -7.03 -12.36
C ARG A 14 5.27 -7.84 -12.08
N GLU A 15 5.27 -9.13 -12.39
CA GLU A 15 4.15 -10.02 -12.07
C GLU A 15 4.05 -10.33 -10.56
N PHE A 16 5.18 -10.23 -9.85
CA PHE A 16 5.28 -10.43 -8.41
C PHE A 16 6.49 -9.67 -7.86
N PHE A 17 6.48 -9.44 -6.55
CA PHE A 17 7.58 -8.86 -5.79
C PHE A 17 8.23 -9.95 -4.94
N SER A 18 9.55 -10.05 -4.96
CA SER A 18 10.30 -11.02 -4.16
C SER A 18 11.69 -10.50 -3.83
N SER A 19 12.29 -10.98 -2.73
CA SER A 19 13.62 -10.59 -2.25
C SER A 19 14.79 -11.20 -3.02
N LYS A 20 14.58 -11.73 -4.23
CA LYS A 20 15.47 -12.71 -4.89
C LYS A 20 16.91 -12.24 -5.19
N GLU A 21 17.21 -10.95 -5.05
CA GLU A 21 18.56 -10.41 -5.24
C GLU A 21 19.04 -9.70 -3.96
N ASN A 22 20.06 -10.25 -3.31
CA ASN A 22 20.82 -9.70 -2.18
C ASN A 22 20.18 -9.76 -0.77
N ASP A 23 19.25 -10.69 -0.51
CA ASP A 23 18.62 -10.86 0.81
C ASP A 23 17.99 -9.57 1.36
N ARG A 24 17.48 -8.72 0.46
CA ARG A 24 16.80 -7.46 0.81
C ARG A 24 15.30 -7.66 0.80
N PRO A 25 14.57 -7.17 1.82
CA PRO A 25 13.12 -7.22 1.79
C PRO A 25 12.57 -6.32 0.68
N CYS A 26 11.42 -6.68 0.15
CA CYS A 26 10.60 -5.76 -0.61
C CYS A 26 9.94 -4.76 0.35
N PHE A 27 9.90 -3.49 -0.05
CA PHE A 27 9.23 -2.41 0.67
C PHE A 27 7.92 -2.07 -0.01
N TYR A 28 6.86 -1.94 0.78
CA TYR A 28 5.52 -1.60 0.33
C TYR A 28 5.00 -0.41 1.12
N TRP A 29 4.19 0.42 0.47
CA TRP A 29 3.46 1.48 1.14
C TRP A 29 2.19 0.92 1.76
N PHE A 30 2.01 1.14 3.05
CA PHE A 30 0.77 0.96 3.80
C PHE A 30 0.03 2.30 3.87
N GLY A 31 -1.09 2.39 3.17
CA GLY A 31 -1.88 3.62 3.05
C GLY A 31 -3.24 3.38 2.42
N ASP A 32 -4.12 4.37 2.56
CA ASP A 32 -5.49 4.34 2.05
C ASP A 32 -5.63 4.86 0.61
N SER A 33 -4.64 5.59 0.11
CA SER A 33 -4.64 6.17 -1.24
C SER A 33 -3.24 6.22 -1.83
N TYR A 34 -3.16 6.58 -3.12
CA TYR A 34 -1.92 6.64 -3.88
C TYR A 34 -0.91 7.64 -3.28
N HIS A 35 0.38 7.35 -3.40
CA HIS A 35 1.46 8.26 -3.00
C HIS A 35 2.48 8.43 -4.13
N CYS A 36 2.98 9.66 -4.32
CA CYS A 36 4.06 9.98 -5.26
C CYS A 36 5.08 10.88 -4.55
N HIS A 37 6.38 10.52 -4.60
CA HIS A 37 7.44 11.26 -3.92
C HIS A 37 7.84 12.58 -4.59
N LEU A 38 7.39 12.82 -5.82
CA LEU A 38 7.78 13.96 -6.64
C LEU A 38 6.53 14.43 -7.38
N GLY A 39 6.44 15.73 -7.69
CA GLY A 39 5.23 16.38 -8.23
C GLY A 39 4.48 15.56 -9.28
N TRP A 40 3.18 15.81 -9.41
CA TRP A 40 2.19 15.04 -10.19
C TRP A 40 2.62 14.61 -11.61
N ASP A 41 3.64 15.24 -12.19
CA ASP A 41 4.27 14.91 -13.47
C ASP A 41 5.25 13.71 -13.46
N ASN A 42 5.70 13.22 -12.30
CA ASN A 42 6.65 12.11 -12.17
C ASN A 42 6.02 10.86 -11.52
N ARG A 43 4.87 10.42 -12.04
CA ARG A 43 4.31 9.13 -11.64
C ARG A 43 5.12 7.99 -12.24
N ASP A 44 5.37 6.97 -11.44
CA ASP A 44 5.91 5.70 -11.91
C ASP A 44 4.99 5.08 -12.95
N ASP A 45 5.56 4.34 -13.90
CA ASP A 45 4.82 3.77 -15.01
C ASP A 45 3.82 2.69 -14.58
N TYR A 46 4.07 2.01 -13.45
CA TYR A 46 3.23 0.92 -12.94
C TYR A 46 2.84 1.10 -11.47
N PHE A 47 1.57 0.82 -11.20
CA PHE A 47 0.97 0.76 -9.87
C PHE A 47 0.56 -0.68 -9.53
N TYR A 48 0.85 -1.08 -8.31
CA TYR A 48 0.60 -2.42 -7.79
C TYR A 48 -0.21 -2.32 -6.51
N LEU A 49 -1.40 -2.93 -6.47
CA LEU A 49 -2.22 -3.00 -5.26
C LEU A 49 -2.29 -4.43 -4.75
N PHE A 50 -2.17 -4.56 -3.43
CA PHE A 50 -2.25 -5.81 -2.71
C PHE A 50 -3.31 -5.67 -1.63
N VAL A 51 -4.22 -6.65 -1.55
CA VAL A 51 -5.24 -6.76 -0.50
C VAL A 51 -5.21 -8.20 0.00
N LYS A 52 -4.38 -8.43 1.01
CA LYS A 52 -3.95 -9.78 1.43
C LYS A 52 -4.39 -10.10 2.84
N ASN A 53 -4.57 -11.38 3.14
CA ASN A 53 -4.62 -11.89 4.49
C ASN A 53 -3.24 -12.51 4.80
N PRO A 54 -2.40 -11.88 5.64
CA PRO A 54 -1.04 -12.36 5.89
C PRO A 54 -1.02 -13.81 6.40
N LYS A 55 -2.02 -14.22 7.18
CA LYS A 55 -2.12 -15.57 7.72
C LYS A 55 -2.41 -16.62 6.64
N GLU A 56 -3.41 -16.35 5.80
CA GLU A 56 -3.82 -17.27 4.73
C GLU A 56 -2.80 -17.30 3.59
N ASP A 57 -2.31 -16.12 3.20
CA ASP A 57 -1.31 -15.93 2.14
C ASP A 57 0.12 -16.28 2.60
N LYS A 58 0.31 -16.55 3.90
CA LYS A 58 1.62 -16.86 4.53
C LYS A 58 2.67 -15.78 4.26
N ILE A 59 2.27 -14.51 4.42
CA ILE A 59 3.13 -13.36 4.18
C ILE A 59 3.62 -12.83 5.53
N PRO A 60 4.90 -13.04 5.89
CA PRO A 60 5.49 -12.41 7.05
C PRO A 60 5.74 -10.92 6.76
N PHE A 61 5.36 -10.07 7.71
CA PHE A 61 5.47 -8.62 7.61
C PHE A 61 6.24 -8.01 8.78
N ARG A 62 6.87 -6.87 8.50
CA ARG A 62 7.49 -6.00 9.51
C ARG A 62 7.27 -4.54 9.14
N ALA A 63 6.96 -3.70 10.13
CA ALA A 63 6.93 -2.26 9.94
C ALA A 63 8.35 -1.68 9.93
N ARG A 64 8.60 -0.65 9.12
CA ARG A 64 9.90 0.05 9.10
C ARG A 64 10.14 0.91 10.34
N TYR A 65 9.07 1.29 11.05
CA TYR A 65 9.11 2.26 12.15
C TYR A 65 9.21 1.61 13.52
N ASP A 66 9.21 2.46 14.56
CA ASP A 66 9.19 2.06 15.98
C ASP A 66 8.10 1.00 16.25
N GLU A 67 8.36 0.10 17.20
CA GLU A 67 7.58 -1.12 17.52
C GLU A 67 7.69 -2.26 16.48
N LEU A 68 8.02 -1.96 15.21
CA LEU A 68 8.30 -2.95 14.14
C LEU A 68 7.12 -3.88 13.80
N ASP A 69 5.95 -3.62 14.37
CA ASP A 69 4.73 -4.41 14.28
C ASP A 69 3.58 -3.61 13.64
N PHE A 70 2.37 -4.17 13.66
CA PHE A 70 1.20 -3.48 13.14
C PHE A 70 0.87 -2.18 13.90
N SER A 71 1.16 -2.09 15.20
CA SER A 71 0.90 -0.89 16.00
C SER A 71 1.78 0.27 15.52
N GLY A 72 3.07 0.03 15.34
CA GLY A 72 4.01 0.99 14.76
C GLY A 72 3.62 1.42 13.34
N LEU A 73 3.22 0.45 12.52
CA LEU A 73 2.74 0.68 11.15
C LEU A 73 1.52 1.61 11.12
N TYR A 74 0.51 1.33 11.94
CA TYR A 74 -0.76 2.04 11.92
C TYR A 74 -0.64 3.45 12.51
N LYS A 75 0.17 3.66 13.56
CA LYS A 75 0.47 4.99 14.11
C LYS A 75 1.06 5.91 13.04
N ASN A 76 2.07 5.43 12.31
CA ASN A 76 2.69 6.20 11.22
C ASN A 76 1.71 6.50 10.08
N PHE A 77 0.80 5.58 9.77
CA PHE A 77 -0.26 5.84 8.80
C PHE A 77 -1.19 6.99 9.25
N LEU A 78 -1.58 7.02 10.54
CA LEU A 78 -2.41 8.10 11.07
C LEU A 78 -1.69 9.45 11.00
N ASP A 79 -0.41 9.49 11.35
CA ASP A 79 0.42 10.70 11.24
C ASP A 79 0.50 11.17 9.78
N TYR A 80 0.76 10.26 8.84
CA TYR A 80 0.74 10.55 7.41
C TYR A 80 -0.62 11.09 6.94
N LYS A 81 -1.74 10.52 7.42
CA LYS A 81 -3.08 10.96 7.04
C LYS A 81 -3.37 12.39 7.50
N ILE A 82 -3.02 12.74 8.75
CA ILE A 82 -3.13 14.11 9.27
C ILE A 82 -2.29 15.05 8.42
N ALA A 83 -1.06 14.63 8.13
CA ALA A 83 -0.11 15.39 7.34
C ALA A 83 -0.66 15.64 5.90
N ARG A 84 -1.19 14.64 5.23
CA ARG A 84 -1.80 14.80 3.90
C ARG A 84 -2.93 15.84 3.89
N GLU A 85 -3.78 15.86 4.92
CA GLU A 85 -4.89 16.82 5.00
C GLU A 85 -4.41 18.27 5.16
N GLU A 86 -3.34 18.53 5.90
CA GLU A 86 -2.80 19.89 6.00
C GLU A 86 -2.09 20.34 4.71
N ILE A 87 -1.51 19.41 3.93
CA ILE A 87 -0.99 19.72 2.59
C ILE A 87 -2.11 20.25 1.68
N TYR A 88 -3.29 19.62 1.71
CA TYR A 88 -4.45 20.09 0.96
C TYR A 88 -4.97 21.46 1.42
N LYS A 89 -4.62 21.88 2.64
CA LYS A 89 -4.89 23.23 3.17
C LYS A 89 -3.79 24.24 2.80
N GLY A 90 -2.81 23.86 1.98
CA GLY A 90 -1.74 24.72 1.49
C GLY A 90 -0.51 24.80 2.39
N GLN A 91 -0.41 23.96 3.43
CA GLN A 91 0.81 23.88 4.23
C GLN A 91 1.87 23.04 3.50
N LYS A 92 3.14 23.47 3.53
CA LYS A 92 4.25 22.73 2.90
C LYS A 92 5.02 21.94 3.94
N PHE A 93 4.88 20.62 3.90
CA PHE A 93 5.80 19.69 4.55
C PHE A 93 5.85 18.37 3.77
N TYR A 94 6.93 17.62 3.94
CA TYR A 94 7.06 16.27 3.42
C TYR A 94 6.29 15.30 4.31
N ALA A 95 5.49 14.41 3.72
CA ALA A 95 4.83 13.32 4.41
C ALA A 95 4.90 12.05 3.57
N GLU A 96 5.40 10.97 4.15
CA GLU A 96 5.56 9.66 3.51
C GLU A 96 4.55 8.68 4.13
N PRO A 97 3.90 7.80 3.34
CA PRO A 97 3.06 6.75 3.86
C PRO A 97 3.86 5.79 4.73
N SER A 98 3.15 5.08 5.60
CA SER A 98 3.75 4.03 6.41
C SER A 98 4.35 2.93 5.51
N ILE A 99 5.51 2.37 5.84
CA ILE A 99 6.20 1.31 5.11
C ILE A 99 6.07 -0.04 5.81
N LEU A 100 5.61 -1.02 5.03
CA LEU A 100 5.57 -2.44 5.32
C LEU A 100 6.69 -3.17 4.56
N MET A 101 7.26 -4.22 5.15
CA MET A 101 8.37 -4.99 4.55
C MET A 101 8.09 -6.49 4.56
N SER A 102 8.57 -7.22 3.55
CA SER A 102 8.52 -8.68 3.51
C SER A 102 9.64 -9.28 2.64
N PHE A 103 10.11 -10.49 2.97
CA PHE A 103 10.92 -11.33 2.07
C PHE A 103 10.07 -12.25 1.19
N ALA A 104 8.77 -12.39 1.48
CA ALA A 104 7.94 -13.32 0.73
C ALA A 104 7.78 -12.88 -0.72
N ARG A 105 7.57 -13.87 -1.59
CA ARG A 105 7.05 -13.62 -2.93
C ARG A 105 5.58 -13.22 -2.82
N VAL A 106 5.26 -11.96 -3.07
CA VAL A 106 3.89 -11.43 -3.01
C VAL A 106 3.42 -11.07 -4.40
N GLU A 107 2.27 -11.63 -4.79
CA GLU A 107 1.61 -11.36 -6.07
C GLU A 107 0.57 -10.24 -5.92
N PRO A 108 0.62 -9.16 -6.74
CA PRO A 108 -0.37 -8.10 -6.72
C PRO A 108 -1.75 -8.62 -7.14
N ASP A 109 -2.78 -8.11 -6.46
CA ASP A 109 -4.18 -8.35 -6.87
C ASP A 109 -4.54 -7.49 -8.07
N ILE A 110 -3.98 -6.27 -8.14
CA ILE A 110 -4.09 -5.37 -9.29
C ILE A 110 -2.69 -4.96 -9.75
N ILE A 111 -2.50 -4.99 -11.07
CA ILE A 111 -1.37 -4.33 -11.75
C ILE A 111 -1.96 -3.36 -12.76
N SER A 112 -1.53 -2.10 -12.70
CA SER A 112 -2.01 -1.06 -13.59
C SER A 112 -0.85 -0.27 -14.19
N LYS A 113 -1.03 0.23 -15.41
CA LYS A 113 -0.07 1.11 -16.08
C LYS A 113 -0.59 2.54 -16.12
N TYR A 114 0.25 3.51 -15.83
CA TYR A 114 -0.08 4.92 -15.96
C TYR A 114 -0.13 5.35 -17.44
N LEU A 115 -1.21 6.02 -17.82
CA LEU A 115 -1.43 6.61 -19.14
C LEU A 115 -1.28 8.13 -19.02
N LYS A 116 -0.18 8.68 -19.56
CA LYS A 116 0.14 10.11 -19.41
C LYS A 116 -0.88 11.01 -20.12
N GLU A 117 -1.44 10.54 -21.23
CA GLU A 117 -2.36 11.31 -22.07
C GLU A 117 -3.70 11.57 -21.37
N SER A 118 -4.21 10.58 -20.63
CA SER A 118 -5.47 10.69 -19.89
C SER A 118 -5.30 10.90 -18.38
N GLN A 119 -4.06 10.83 -17.88
CA GLN A 119 -3.71 10.87 -16.46
C GLN A 119 -4.43 9.80 -15.61
N GLU A 120 -4.65 8.63 -16.22
CA GLU A 120 -5.34 7.49 -15.61
C GLU A 120 -4.42 6.30 -15.47
N TYR A 121 -4.84 5.34 -14.65
CA TYR A 121 -4.27 4.01 -14.61
C TYR A 121 -5.15 3.04 -15.40
N GLU A 122 -4.55 2.29 -16.30
CA GLU A 122 -5.19 1.20 -17.04
C GLU A 122 -4.84 -0.14 -16.41
N ILE A 123 -5.84 -0.98 -16.17
CA ILE A 123 -5.68 -2.32 -15.59
C ILE A 123 -4.97 -3.24 -16.60
N LEU A 124 -3.87 -3.84 -16.17
CA LEU A 124 -3.19 -4.93 -16.88
C LEU A 124 -3.53 -6.30 -16.28
N LYS A 125 -3.77 -6.36 -14.97
CA LYS A 125 -4.13 -7.55 -14.21
C LYS A 125 -5.18 -7.20 -13.13
N PRO A 126 -6.21 -8.04 -12.91
CA PRO A 126 -6.47 -9.34 -13.55
C PRO A 126 -6.94 -9.22 -15.00
N GLY A 127 -6.74 -10.29 -15.77
CA GLY A 127 -7.08 -10.32 -17.19
C GLY A 127 -8.57 -10.09 -17.48
N SER A 128 -9.46 -10.43 -16.53
CA SER A 128 -10.91 -10.21 -16.63
C SER A 128 -11.31 -8.72 -16.67
N HIS A 129 -10.44 -7.83 -16.22
CA HIS A 129 -10.69 -6.39 -16.13
C HIS A 129 -9.68 -5.58 -16.95
N LYS A 130 -8.87 -6.26 -17.79
CA LYS A 130 -7.81 -5.62 -18.57
C LYS A 130 -8.39 -4.52 -19.47
N GLY A 131 -7.77 -3.34 -19.43
CA GLY A 131 -8.18 -2.17 -20.21
C GLY A 131 -9.19 -1.25 -19.50
N LEU A 132 -9.77 -1.66 -18.36
CA LEU A 132 -10.52 -0.74 -17.51
C LEU A 132 -9.58 0.34 -16.96
N LYS A 133 -10.11 1.55 -16.77
CA LYS A 133 -9.33 2.72 -16.36
C LYS A 133 -9.87 3.33 -15.09
N PHE A 134 -8.99 3.91 -14.28
CA PHE A 134 -9.37 4.64 -13.08
C PHE A 134 -8.41 5.79 -12.79
N LYS A 135 -8.91 6.78 -12.05
CA LYS A 135 -8.11 7.88 -11.49
C LYS A 135 -7.84 7.62 -10.02
N VAL A 136 -6.69 8.12 -9.55
CA VAL A 136 -6.30 8.07 -8.14
C VAL A 136 -6.47 9.43 -7.43
N SER A 137 -6.98 10.43 -8.16
CA SER A 137 -7.28 11.76 -7.63
C SER A 137 -8.55 12.31 -8.25
N ASP A 138 -9.24 13.16 -7.49
CA ASP A 138 -10.43 13.88 -7.95
C ASP A 138 -10.05 15.11 -8.80
N GLU A 139 -11.06 15.90 -9.19
CA GLU A 139 -10.91 17.10 -10.02
C GLU A 139 -10.13 18.22 -9.32
N ASP A 140 -10.13 18.23 -7.98
CA ASP A 140 -9.38 19.19 -7.16
C ASP A 140 -7.93 18.71 -6.88
N GLY A 141 -7.54 17.56 -7.44
CA GLY A 141 -6.23 16.95 -7.21
C GLY A 141 -6.08 16.31 -5.83
N ARG A 142 -7.19 16.02 -5.13
CA ARG A 142 -7.13 15.27 -3.86
C ARG A 142 -7.12 13.78 -4.15
N LEU A 143 -6.30 13.06 -3.42
CA LEU A 143 -6.16 11.61 -3.58
C LEU A 143 -7.44 10.89 -3.16
N ILE A 144 -7.96 10.04 -4.05
CA ILE A 144 -9.14 9.22 -3.81
C ILE A 144 -8.71 7.97 -3.02
N PRO A 145 -9.32 7.67 -1.86
CA PRO A 145 -9.12 6.40 -1.17
C PRO A 145 -9.40 5.20 -2.07
N PHE A 146 -8.56 4.16 -2.05
CA PHE A 146 -8.71 3.02 -2.96
C PHE A 146 -10.04 2.28 -2.77
N ASN A 147 -10.59 2.27 -1.55
CA ASN A 147 -11.91 1.70 -1.26
C ASN A 147 -13.10 2.54 -1.77
N GLN A 148 -12.84 3.66 -2.45
CA GLN A 148 -13.85 4.49 -3.11
C GLN A 148 -13.72 4.47 -4.64
N ILE A 149 -12.71 3.79 -5.19
CA ILE A 149 -12.51 3.67 -6.64
C ILE A 149 -13.30 2.45 -7.12
N GLU A 150 -14.38 2.68 -7.88
CA GLU A 150 -15.32 1.63 -8.31
C GLU A 150 -14.63 0.46 -9.02
N VAL A 151 -13.69 0.74 -9.93
CA VAL A 151 -12.92 -0.30 -10.65
C VAL A 151 -12.10 -1.17 -9.68
N ILE A 152 -11.52 -0.58 -8.63
CA ILE A 152 -10.78 -1.35 -7.61
C ILE A 152 -11.76 -2.20 -6.79
N LEU A 153 -12.92 -1.64 -6.42
CA LEU A 153 -13.94 -2.35 -5.66
C LEU A 153 -14.53 -3.56 -6.41
N ASP A 154 -14.66 -3.46 -7.72
CA ASP A 154 -15.13 -4.55 -8.58
C ASP A 154 -14.11 -5.70 -8.61
N ILE A 155 -12.82 -5.37 -8.66
CA ILE A 155 -11.73 -6.36 -8.73
C ILE A 155 -11.42 -6.99 -7.35
N VAL A 156 -11.34 -6.19 -6.30
CA VAL A 156 -10.98 -6.61 -4.92
C VAL A 156 -12.00 -6.08 -3.89
N PRO A 157 -13.24 -6.59 -3.87
CA PRO A 157 -14.30 -6.07 -3.00
C PRO A 157 -13.97 -6.12 -1.51
N GLN A 158 -13.09 -7.04 -1.08
CA GLN A 158 -12.62 -7.16 0.29
C GLN A 158 -11.89 -5.91 0.81
N ILE A 159 -11.40 -5.04 -0.08
CA ILE A 159 -10.73 -3.78 0.30
C ILE A 159 -11.61 -2.86 1.15
N LYS A 160 -12.94 -2.96 1.03
CA LYS A 160 -13.87 -2.19 1.87
C LYS A 160 -13.71 -2.48 3.37
N ASN A 161 -13.30 -3.71 3.69
CA ASN A 161 -13.17 -4.22 5.05
C ASN A 161 -11.72 -4.59 5.38
N SER A 162 -10.74 -3.99 4.70
CA SER A 162 -9.32 -4.17 4.98
C SER A 162 -8.74 -2.98 5.76
N TYR A 163 -7.62 -3.18 6.43
CA TYR A 163 -6.82 -2.08 6.95
C TYR A 163 -6.10 -1.35 5.80
N PRO A 164 -5.99 0.00 5.82
CA PRO A 164 -6.39 0.90 6.91
C PRO A 164 -7.81 1.49 6.79
N PHE A 165 -8.71 0.91 6.00
CA PHE A 165 -10.05 1.48 5.80
C PHE A 165 -11.02 1.24 6.96
N ILE A 166 -10.75 0.21 7.77
CA ILE A 166 -11.45 -0.07 9.03
C ILE A 166 -10.56 0.28 10.22
N GLU A 167 -11.18 0.63 11.35
CA GLU A 167 -10.45 0.90 12.59
C GLU A 167 -9.97 -0.40 13.25
N PRO A 168 -8.67 -0.51 13.62
CA PRO A 168 -8.16 -1.68 14.30
C PRO A 168 -8.57 -1.70 15.77
N LYS A 169 -8.64 -2.91 16.33
CA LYS A 169 -8.79 -3.08 17.77
C LYS A 169 -7.59 -2.44 18.48
N LYS A 170 -7.82 -1.83 19.65
CA LYS A 170 -6.77 -1.25 20.49
C LYS A 170 -6.75 -1.93 21.85
N GLU A 171 -5.58 -2.40 22.28
CA GLU A 171 -5.38 -3.02 23.58
C GLU A 171 -4.14 -2.40 24.25
N GLN A 172 -4.30 -1.92 25.49
CA GLN A 172 -3.22 -1.32 26.27
C GLN A 172 -2.42 -0.23 25.51
N GLY A 173 -3.07 0.50 24.61
CA GLY A 173 -2.43 1.56 23.81
C GLY A 173 -1.85 1.10 22.47
N HIS A 174 -1.83 -0.20 22.18
CA HIS A 174 -1.32 -0.77 20.94
C HIS A 174 -2.45 -1.16 19.98
N TYR A 175 -2.26 -0.91 18.68
CA TYR A 175 -3.19 -1.40 17.66
C TYR A 175 -2.92 -2.87 17.35
N ILE A 176 -3.99 -3.65 17.28
CA ILE A 176 -3.94 -5.10 17.11
C ILE A 176 -4.44 -5.47 15.72
N TYR A 177 -3.67 -6.33 15.05
CA TYR A 177 -4.08 -7.02 13.85
C TYR A 177 -3.88 -8.53 14.03
N GLU A 178 -4.98 -9.24 14.17
CA GLU A 178 -4.98 -10.65 14.62
C GLU A 178 -4.31 -11.61 13.62
N ASP A 179 -4.30 -11.25 12.33
CA ASP A 179 -3.70 -12.04 11.26
C ASP A 179 -2.24 -11.65 10.99
N TRP A 180 -1.62 -10.80 11.83
CA TRP A 180 -0.22 -10.39 11.67
C TRP A 180 0.74 -11.57 11.84
N ILE A 181 1.47 -11.89 10.77
CA ILE A 181 2.63 -12.79 10.82
C ILE A 181 3.90 -11.95 10.89
N PRO A 182 4.69 -12.00 11.98
CA PRO A 182 5.92 -11.23 12.08
C PRO A 182 7.02 -11.78 11.15
N MET A 183 7.66 -10.88 10.41
CA MET A 183 8.90 -11.16 9.68
C MET A 183 10.09 -11.13 10.64
N VAL A 184 10.78 -12.26 10.73
CA VAL A 184 11.96 -12.44 11.59
C VAL A 184 13.23 -12.00 10.86
N THR A 185 14.14 -11.38 11.60
CA THR A 185 15.45 -10.92 11.13
C THR A 185 16.50 -11.21 12.19
N ASP A 186 17.77 -11.31 11.82
CA ASP A 186 18.86 -11.55 12.78
C ASP A 186 18.95 -10.47 13.87
N LYS A 187 18.90 -9.19 13.47
CA LYS A 187 18.87 -8.04 14.39
C LYS A 187 18.05 -6.90 13.77
N ASN A 188 17.70 -5.90 14.57
CA ASN A 188 17.08 -4.69 14.05
C ASN A 188 17.97 -4.05 12.99
N GLY A 189 17.46 -3.90 11.76
CA GLY A 189 18.20 -3.36 10.63
C GLY A 189 19.22 -4.31 10.00
N VAL A 190 19.28 -5.58 10.40
CA VAL A 190 20.16 -6.61 9.82
C VAL A 190 19.30 -7.78 9.32
N TRP A 191 19.34 -8.01 8.01
CA TRP A 191 18.58 -9.02 7.29
C TRP A 191 19.34 -10.36 7.29
N LEU A 192 18.60 -11.48 7.31
CA LEU A 192 19.12 -12.86 7.36
C LEU A 192 20.00 -13.21 6.15
#